data_AF-A0A0V1CU73-F1
#
_entry.id   AF-A0A0V1CU73-F1
#
_cell.length_a   1.000
_cell.length_b   1.000
_cell.length_c   1.000
_cell.angle_alpha   90.00
_cell.angle_beta   90.00
_cell.angle_gamma   90.00
#
_symmetry.space_group_name_H-M   'P 1'
#
loop_
_entity.id
_entity.type
_entity.pdbx_description
1 polymer ?
#
loop_
_entity_poly.entity_id
_entity_poly.type
_entity_poly.pdbx_seq_one_letter_code
_entity_poly.pdbx_strand_id
1 'polypeptide(L)'
;MLVCFSFTSITMQMSLPALCAGLLILRMKLYYSHLFNRRILIIFGFICTAIHRLFVTTPVHIVYGMCMSFLLLEGSASSVAICLLLMACVLLNVTYISVYILLLLEEVMLSVTLNMMNRPTDFRIVLYHIFARYSFFALGNMNTLSTLNVSAAFTGVKNYFPIINGTLLLVHTFLGPATMWSWFYRALNKSQRMYALPIIVWLHVVPLLFYLTVVTYLRHHLFIWSVFAPKLFYLAVENTICLVLSMVVSYSVYP
;
A
#
# COMPACT_ATOMS: atom_id res chain seq x y z
N MET A 1 -18.60 -17.61 35.98
CA MET A 1 -19.32 -17.69 34.69
C MET A 1 -18.85 -16.49 33.87
N LEU A 2 -17.75 -16.56 33.12
CA LEU A 2 -17.55 -17.32 31.89
C LEU A 2 -16.09 -17.77 31.78
N VAL A 3 -15.90 -19.10 31.80
CA VAL A 3 -14.73 -19.76 31.21
C VAL A 3 -15.15 -20.07 29.78
N CYS A 4 -14.57 -19.40 28.78
CA CYS A 4 -14.71 -19.78 27.38
C CYS A 4 -13.34 -19.68 26.69
N PHE A 5 -12.66 -20.84 26.68
CA PHE A 5 -11.70 -21.33 25.70
C PHE A 5 -10.60 -20.38 25.18
N SER A 6 -9.45 -20.46 25.87
CA SER A 6 -8.14 -19.92 25.51
C SER A 6 -7.29 -20.83 24.61
N PHE A 7 -7.88 -21.61 23.70
CA PHE A 7 -7.17 -22.70 23.01
C PHE A 7 -7.37 -22.76 21.49
N THR A 8 -7.12 -21.68 20.73
CA THR A 8 -7.00 -21.75 19.24
C THR A 8 -6.17 -20.63 18.59
N SER A 9 -5.42 -19.79 19.31
CA SER A 9 -4.88 -18.55 18.73
C SER A 9 -3.42 -18.59 18.23
N ILE A 10 -2.63 -19.63 18.53
CA ILE A 10 -1.16 -19.57 18.29
C ILE A 10 -0.75 -20.28 16.99
N THR A 11 -1.33 -21.43 16.70
CA THR A 11 -1.02 -22.21 15.48
C THR A 11 -1.67 -21.61 14.23
N MET A 12 -2.82 -20.93 14.37
CA MET A 12 -3.55 -20.25 13.29
C MET A 12 -2.93 -18.90 12.87
N GLN A 13 -2.20 -18.23 13.77
CA GLN A 13 -1.53 -16.94 13.46
C GLN A 13 -0.17 -17.14 12.78
N MET A 14 0.58 -18.20 13.12
CA MET A 14 1.85 -18.55 12.48
C MET A 14 1.67 -19.21 11.11
N SER A 15 0.52 -19.84 10.86
CA SER A 15 0.22 -20.48 9.58
C SER A 15 -0.20 -19.48 8.50
N LEU A 16 -0.70 -18.28 8.86
CA LEU A 16 -1.22 -17.30 7.90
C LEU A 16 -0.13 -16.64 7.02
N PRO A 17 1.02 -16.20 7.57
CA PRO A 17 2.14 -15.70 6.77
C PRO A 17 2.78 -16.82 5.94
N ALA A 18 2.85 -18.04 6.48
CA ALA A 18 3.38 -19.22 5.79
C ALA A 18 2.45 -19.72 4.67
N LEU A 19 1.12 -19.65 4.85
CA LEU A 19 0.10 -19.91 3.83
C LEU A 19 0.09 -18.81 2.76
N CYS A 20 0.21 -17.53 3.14
CA CYS A 20 0.36 -16.44 2.17
C CYS A 20 1.65 -16.57 1.37
N ALA A 21 2.78 -16.90 2.02
CA ALA A 21 4.05 -17.16 1.35
C ALA A 21 3.98 -18.41 0.44
N GLY A 22 3.34 -19.48 0.91
CA GLY A 22 3.11 -20.70 0.13
C GLY A 22 2.22 -20.48 -1.09
N LEU A 23 1.13 -19.71 -0.94
CA LEU A 23 0.24 -19.31 -2.03
C LEU A 23 0.91 -18.32 -3.00
N LEU A 24 1.80 -17.46 -2.52
CA LEU A 24 2.64 -16.59 -3.35
C LEU A 24 3.66 -17.41 -4.18
N ILE A 25 4.34 -18.38 -3.58
CA ILE A 25 5.29 -19.27 -4.29
C ILE A 25 4.55 -20.16 -5.30
N LEU A 26 3.39 -20.71 -4.93
CA LEU A 26 2.54 -21.51 -5.82
C LEU A 26 2.02 -20.65 -6.99
N ARG A 27 1.63 -19.40 -6.74
CA ARG A 27 1.16 -18.44 -7.76
C ARG A 27 2.29 -17.94 -8.67
N MET A 28 3.50 -17.75 -8.15
CA MET A 28 4.71 -17.42 -8.94
C MET A 28 5.09 -18.60 -9.86
N LYS A 29 4.98 -19.85 -9.37
CA LYS A 29 5.22 -21.07 -10.17
C LYS A 29 4.12 -21.33 -11.21
N LEU A 30 2.88 -20.92 -10.93
CA LEU A 30 1.71 -21.05 -11.81
C LEU A 30 1.46 -19.86 -12.74
N TYR A 31 2.22 -18.75 -12.61
CA TYR A 31 2.19 -17.63 -13.56
C TYR A 31 2.55 -18.07 -15.00
N TYR A 32 3.19 -19.24 -15.12
CA TYR A 32 3.55 -19.87 -16.39
C TYR A 32 2.46 -20.81 -16.98
N SER A 33 1.31 -21.00 -16.32
CA SER A 33 0.31 -22.01 -16.71
C SER A 33 -1.13 -21.46 -16.79
N HIS A 34 -1.85 -21.92 -17.81
CA HIS A 34 -3.17 -21.49 -18.30
C HIS A 34 -4.21 -20.96 -17.30
N LEU A 35 -4.98 -19.98 -17.81
CA LEU A 35 -6.11 -19.19 -17.28
C LEU A 35 -7.12 -19.93 -16.37
N PHE A 36 -7.24 -21.26 -16.47
CA PHE A 36 -8.23 -22.07 -15.75
C PHE A 36 -7.81 -22.36 -14.29
N ASN A 37 -6.53 -22.71 -14.06
CA ASN A 37 -5.99 -22.94 -12.71
C ASN A 37 -6.00 -21.67 -11.85
N ARG A 38 -5.96 -20.50 -12.49
CA ARG A 38 -6.08 -19.18 -11.85
C ARG A 38 -7.44 -18.98 -11.19
N ARG A 39 -8.53 -19.46 -11.78
CA ARG A 39 -9.89 -19.29 -11.24
C ARG A 39 -10.14 -20.21 -10.04
N ILE A 40 -9.61 -21.43 -10.05
CA ILE A 40 -9.77 -22.40 -8.97
C ILE A 40 -9.03 -21.96 -7.69
N LEU A 41 -7.81 -21.42 -7.82
CA LEU A 41 -7.04 -20.93 -6.67
C LEU A 41 -7.72 -19.72 -5.98
N ILE A 42 -8.40 -18.88 -6.76
CA ILE A 42 -9.19 -17.75 -6.26
C ILE A 42 -10.43 -18.26 -5.50
N ILE A 43 -11.11 -19.29 -6.02
CA ILE A 43 -12.25 -19.94 -5.35
C ILE A 43 -11.81 -20.64 -4.05
N PHE A 44 -10.62 -21.22 -4.02
CA PHE A 44 -10.06 -21.81 -2.81
C PHE A 44 -9.72 -20.75 -1.74
N GLY A 45 -9.16 -19.62 -2.14
CA GLY A 45 -8.99 -18.44 -1.27
C GLY A 45 -10.32 -17.88 -0.77
N PHE A 46 -11.36 -17.91 -1.60
CA PHE A 46 -12.73 -17.53 -1.24
C PHE A 46 -13.32 -18.44 -0.16
N ILE A 47 -13.10 -19.76 -0.23
CA ILE A 47 -13.57 -20.71 0.80
C ILE A 47 -12.80 -20.51 2.11
N CYS A 48 -11.48 -20.29 2.05
CA CYS A 48 -10.65 -20.11 3.24
C CYS A 48 -11.00 -18.80 3.99
N THR A 49 -11.25 -17.71 3.25
CA THR A 49 -11.72 -16.44 3.82
C THR A 49 -13.19 -16.49 4.25
N ALA A 50 -14.03 -17.29 3.59
CA ALA A 50 -15.41 -17.56 4.01
C ALA A 50 -15.50 -18.44 5.27
N ILE A 51 -14.51 -19.28 5.56
CA ILE A 51 -14.44 -20.03 6.82
C ILE A 51 -13.96 -19.10 7.95
N HIS A 52 -13.08 -18.15 7.65
CA HIS A 52 -12.70 -17.07 8.56
C HIS A 52 -13.85 -16.06 8.83
N ARG A 53 -14.85 -15.99 7.94
CA ARG A 53 -16.09 -15.17 7.99
C ARG A 53 -17.05 -15.54 9.13
N LEU A 54 -16.87 -16.66 9.81
CA LEU A 54 -17.80 -17.14 10.84
C LEU A 54 -17.61 -16.52 12.24
N PHE A 55 -16.59 -15.67 12.46
CA PHE A 55 -16.20 -15.27 13.83
C PHE A 55 -16.20 -13.75 14.15
N VAL A 56 -16.54 -12.81 13.26
CA VAL A 56 -16.42 -11.34 13.55
C VAL A 56 -17.55 -10.49 12.93
N THR A 57 -17.91 -9.37 13.60
CA THR A 57 -19.15 -8.55 13.54
C THR A 57 -19.41 -7.63 12.33
N THR A 58 -20.66 -7.12 12.26
CA THR A 58 -21.48 -6.84 11.06
C THR A 58 -21.26 -5.58 10.18
N PRO A 59 -20.78 -4.40 10.64
CA PRO A 59 -20.70 -3.22 9.76
C PRO A 59 -19.52 -3.27 8.78
N VAL A 60 -18.53 -4.12 9.06
CA VAL A 60 -17.32 -4.32 8.25
C VAL A 60 -17.65 -5.11 6.97
N HIS A 61 -18.72 -5.93 6.97
CA HIS A 61 -19.04 -6.84 5.86
C HIS A 61 -19.51 -6.16 4.58
N ILE A 62 -20.19 -5.01 4.68
CA ILE A 62 -20.68 -4.27 3.50
C ILE A 62 -19.51 -3.64 2.76
N VAL A 63 -18.59 -3.05 3.52
CA VAL A 63 -17.38 -2.39 3.02
C VAL A 63 -16.41 -3.41 2.39
N TYR A 64 -16.23 -4.58 3.03
CA TYR A 64 -15.44 -5.67 2.47
C TYR A 64 -16.11 -6.35 1.26
N GLY A 65 -17.45 -6.44 1.24
CA GLY A 65 -18.21 -6.95 0.09
C GLY A 65 -18.05 -6.07 -1.15
N MET A 66 -18.06 -4.73 -0.98
CA MET A 66 -17.79 -3.77 -2.05
C MET A 66 -16.31 -3.79 -2.50
N CYS A 67 -15.38 -3.95 -1.56
CA CYS A 67 -13.96 -4.07 -1.86
C CYS A 67 -13.65 -5.35 -2.68
N MET A 68 -14.32 -6.46 -2.35
CA MET A 68 -14.23 -7.72 -3.09
C MET A 68 -14.94 -7.69 -4.45
N SER A 69 -16.01 -6.92 -4.61
CA SER A 69 -16.64 -6.73 -5.94
C SER A 69 -15.79 -5.85 -6.87
N PHE A 70 -15.08 -4.84 -6.33
CA PHE A 70 -14.06 -4.08 -7.07
C PHE A 70 -12.87 -4.95 -7.51
N LEU A 71 -12.39 -5.85 -6.62
CA LEU A 71 -11.37 -6.85 -6.97
C LEU A 71 -11.82 -7.83 -8.07
N LEU A 72 -13.12 -8.14 -8.16
CA LEU A 72 -13.70 -9.00 -9.21
C LEU A 72 -13.84 -8.27 -10.55
N LEU A 73 -14.10 -6.97 -10.55
CA LEU A 73 -14.17 -6.14 -11.76
C LEU A 73 -12.78 -5.95 -12.41
N GLU A 74 -11.71 -5.98 -11.63
CA GLU A 74 -10.35 -5.77 -12.11
C GLU A 74 -9.50 -7.04 -12.19
N GLY A 75 -9.99 -8.01 -12.98
CA GLY A 75 -9.28 -9.24 -13.33
C GLY A 75 -7.95 -9.09 -14.09
N SER A 76 -7.30 -7.92 -14.07
CA SER A 76 -6.02 -7.61 -14.74
C SER A 76 -4.99 -6.89 -13.86
N ALA A 77 -5.25 -6.68 -12.57
CA ALA A 77 -4.36 -5.91 -11.69
C ALA A 77 -2.97 -6.55 -11.49
N SER A 78 -1.93 -5.72 -11.40
CA SER A 78 -0.57 -6.15 -11.01
C SER A 78 -0.61 -6.93 -9.70
N SER A 79 0.29 -7.91 -9.57
CA SER A 79 0.53 -8.60 -8.30
C SER A 79 0.71 -7.60 -7.14
N VAL A 80 1.40 -6.48 -7.38
CA VAL A 80 1.71 -5.45 -6.37
C VAL A 80 0.46 -4.73 -5.84
N ALA A 81 -0.45 -4.26 -6.70
CA ALA A 81 -1.66 -3.55 -6.27
C ALA A 81 -2.58 -4.44 -5.43
N ILE A 82 -2.71 -5.72 -5.82
CA ILE A 82 -3.46 -6.72 -5.05
C ILE A 82 -2.80 -6.97 -3.69
N CYS A 83 -1.48 -7.10 -3.64
CA CYS A 83 -0.76 -7.26 -2.38
C CYS A 83 -0.97 -6.07 -1.45
N LEU A 84 -0.89 -4.84 -1.95
CA LEU A 84 -1.13 -3.65 -1.15
C LEU A 84 -2.57 -3.56 -0.65
N LEU A 85 -3.55 -3.94 -1.45
CA LEU A 85 -4.95 -3.99 -1.02
C LEU A 85 -5.18 -5.06 0.06
N LEU A 86 -4.58 -6.25 -0.07
CA LEU A 86 -4.63 -7.27 0.97
C LEU A 86 -3.95 -6.79 2.27
N MET A 87 -2.81 -6.12 2.16
CA MET A 87 -2.15 -5.50 3.31
C MET A 87 -3.01 -4.39 3.92
N ALA A 88 -3.70 -3.59 3.11
CA ALA A 88 -4.63 -2.58 3.59
C ALA A 88 -5.74 -3.19 4.46
N CYS A 89 -6.34 -4.29 4.01
CA CYS A 89 -7.36 -5.02 4.78
C CYS A 89 -6.84 -5.52 6.14
N VAL A 90 -5.59 -5.95 6.21
CA VAL A 90 -5.01 -6.50 7.44
C VAL A 90 -4.55 -5.40 8.40
N LEU A 91 -3.93 -4.33 7.88
CA LEU A 91 -3.25 -3.33 8.71
C LEU A 91 -4.15 -2.14 9.09
N LEU A 92 -5.16 -1.79 8.30
CA LEU A 92 -6.01 -0.62 8.57
C LEU A 92 -7.13 -0.93 9.56
N ASN A 93 -7.38 0.01 10.47
CA ASN A 93 -8.58 0.00 11.31
C ASN A 93 -9.85 0.24 10.48
N VAL A 94 -11.00 -0.18 10.99
CA VAL A 94 -12.31 -0.11 10.31
C VAL A 94 -12.63 1.29 9.76
N THR A 95 -12.29 2.35 10.50
CA THR A 95 -12.50 3.74 10.06
C THR A 95 -11.66 4.10 8.83
N TYR A 96 -10.39 3.71 8.82
CA TYR A 96 -9.46 4.01 7.73
C TYR A 96 -9.67 3.12 6.51
N ILE A 97 -10.30 1.94 6.65
CA ILE A 97 -10.70 1.09 5.52
C ILE A 97 -11.72 1.82 4.63
N SER A 98 -12.71 2.48 5.24
CA SER A 98 -13.71 3.25 4.48
C SER A 98 -13.07 4.40 3.69
N VAL A 99 -12.12 5.11 4.31
CA VAL A 99 -11.38 6.20 3.64
C VAL A 99 -10.48 5.64 2.52
N TYR A 100 -9.85 4.49 2.75
CA TYR A 100 -9.04 3.82 1.74
C TYR A 100 -9.85 3.43 0.50
N ILE A 101 -11.10 2.97 0.68
CA ILE A 101 -11.99 2.66 -0.45
C ILE A 101 -12.42 3.93 -1.19
N LEU A 102 -12.69 5.02 -0.48
CA LEU A 102 -12.97 6.31 -1.11
C LEU A 102 -11.77 6.77 -1.96
N LEU A 103 -10.55 6.62 -1.45
CA LEU A 103 -9.32 6.91 -2.20
C LEU A 103 -9.19 6.07 -3.47
N LEU A 104 -9.56 4.78 -3.43
CA LEU A 104 -9.60 3.93 -4.62
C LEU A 104 -10.66 4.40 -5.63
N LEU A 105 -11.83 4.83 -5.15
CA LEU A 105 -12.88 5.38 -6.02
C LEU A 105 -12.43 6.69 -6.68
N GLU A 106 -11.79 7.58 -5.93
CA GLU A 106 -11.21 8.82 -6.44
C GLU A 106 -10.12 8.54 -7.49
N GLU A 107 -9.30 7.51 -7.31
CA GLU A 107 -8.30 7.08 -8.31
C GLU A 107 -8.96 6.64 -9.62
N VAL A 108 -10.01 5.83 -9.56
CA VAL A 108 -10.74 5.38 -10.75
C VAL A 108 -11.33 6.58 -11.50
N MET A 109 -11.94 7.52 -10.77
CA MET A 109 -12.49 8.75 -11.37
C MET A 109 -11.39 9.62 -11.98
N LEU A 110 -10.24 9.73 -11.32
CA LEU A 110 -9.07 10.46 -11.83
C LEU A 110 -8.54 9.82 -13.12
N SER A 111 -8.41 8.50 -13.14
CA SER A 111 -7.95 7.73 -14.31
C SER A 111 -8.89 7.92 -15.51
N VAL A 112 -10.20 7.81 -15.31
CA VAL A 112 -11.21 8.02 -16.36
C VAL A 112 -11.14 9.45 -16.90
N THR A 113 -11.14 10.46 -16.03
CA THR A 113 -11.12 11.86 -16.46
C THR A 113 -9.84 12.24 -17.21
N LEU A 114 -8.68 11.76 -16.77
CA LEU A 114 -7.39 11.98 -17.46
C LEU A 114 -7.36 11.33 -18.84
N ASN A 115 -7.94 10.14 -18.98
CA ASN A 115 -8.04 9.45 -20.27
C ASN A 115 -9.03 10.17 -21.20
N MET A 116 -10.19 10.62 -20.70
CA MET A 116 -11.16 11.37 -21.49
C MET A 116 -10.63 12.70 -21.99
N MET A 117 -9.85 13.41 -21.18
CA MET A 117 -9.23 14.69 -21.56
C MET A 117 -7.96 14.52 -22.41
N ASN A 118 -7.50 13.28 -22.65
CA ASN A 118 -6.29 12.96 -23.40
C ASN A 118 -5.06 13.80 -23.00
N ARG A 119 -4.85 13.98 -21.68
CA ARG A 119 -3.78 14.84 -21.16
C ARG A 119 -2.39 14.20 -21.33
N PRO A 120 -1.34 15.00 -21.57
CA PRO A 120 0.02 14.49 -21.72
C PRO A 120 0.49 13.78 -20.43
N THR A 121 1.44 12.87 -20.58
CA THR A 121 1.97 12.08 -19.46
C THR A 121 2.59 12.95 -18.37
N ASP A 122 3.24 14.06 -18.73
CA ASP A 122 3.82 15.01 -17.77
C ASP A 122 2.79 15.53 -16.77
N PHE A 123 1.62 15.93 -17.27
CA PHE A 123 0.53 16.42 -16.45
C PHE A 123 0.00 15.33 -15.52
N ARG A 124 -0.12 14.10 -16.04
CA ARG A 124 -0.55 12.93 -15.24
C ARG A 124 0.44 12.65 -14.11
N ILE A 125 1.75 12.73 -14.37
CA ILE A 125 2.80 12.51 -13.35
C ILE A 125 2.66 13.50 -12.19
N VAL A 126 2.53 14.79 -12.50
CA VAL A 126 2.41 15.84 -11.46
C VAL A 126 1.13 15.65 -10.64
N LEU A 127 0.01 15.34 -11.29
CA LEU A 127 -1.26 15.14 -10.61
C LEU A 127 -1.25 13.90 -9.71
N TYR A 128 -0.69 12.78 -10.17
CA TYR A 128 -0.52 11.59 -9.34
C TYR A 128 0.50 11.80 -8.22
N HIS A 129 1.53 12.62 -8.41
CA HIS A 129 2.42 13.01 -7.32
C HIS A 129 1.67 13.77 -6.22
N ILE A 130 0.84 14.76 -6.58
CA ILE A 130 -0.01 15.48 -5.62
C ILE A 130 -0.99 14.53 -4.93
N PHE A 131 -1.62 13.64 -5.70
CA PHE A 131 -2.60 12.70 -5.18
C PHE A 131 -1.99 11.65 -4.25
N ALA A 132 -0.76 11.18 -4.53
CA ALA A 132 -0.02 10.30 -3.64
C ALA A 132 0.31 11.01 -2.31
N ARG A 133 0.66 12.30 -2.35
CA ARG A 133 0.90 13.08 -1.12
C ARG A 133 -0.38 13.29 -0.33
N TYR A 134 -1.49 13.55 -1.02
CA TYR A 134 -2.81 13.65 -0.41
C TYR A 134 -3.22 12.33 0.28
N SER A 135 -3.01 11.18 -0.37
CA SER A 135 -3.42 9.88 0.18
C SER A 135 -2.68 9.51 1.48
N PHE A 136 -1.45 9.99 1.66
CA PHE A 136 -0.73 9.88 2.94
C PHE A 136 -1.52 10.53 4.09
N PHE A 137 -1.95 11.78 3.91
CA PHE A 137 -2.68 12.53 4.93
C PHE A 137 -4.14 12.09 5.05
N ALA A 138 -4.77 11.68 3.95
CA ALA A 138 -6.15 11.19 3.95
C ALA A 138 -6.31 9.94 4.82
N LEU A 139 -5.30 9.07 4.90
CA LEU A 139 -5.27 7.93 5.82
C LEU A 139 -4.97 8.30 7.29
N GLY A 140 -4.97 9.59 7.63
CA GLY A 140 -4.77 10.10 8.99
C GLY A 140 -3.31 10.19 9.44
N ASN A 141 -2.33 10.01 8.53
CA ASN A 141 -0.93 10.16 8.88
C ASN A 141 -0.54 11.65 8.98
N MET A 142 0.47 11.93 9.81
CA MET A 142 1.07 13.26 9.95
C MET A 142 2.59 13.16 9.89
N ASN A 143 3.26 14.27 9.60
CA ASN A 143 4.73 14.34 9.50
C ASN A 143 5.42 14.48 10.87
N THR A 144 4.89 13.82 11.90
CA THR A 144 5.37 13.86 13.27
C THR A 144 5.57 12.44 13.79
N LEU A 145 6.74 12.13 14.35
CA LEU A 145 7.04 10.75 14.80
C LEU A 145 6.12 10.27 15.92
N SER A 146 5.55 11.17 16.72
CA SER A 146 4.63 10.85 17.81
C SER A 146 3.27 10.31 17.35
N THR A 147 2.89 10.57 16.10
CA THR A 147 1.58 10.16 15.56
C THR A 147 1.65 8.83 14.79
N LEU A 148 2.79 8.14 14.82
CA LEU A 148 2.92 6.82 14.19
C LEU A 148 2.02 5.80 14.90
N ASN A 149 1.25 5.06 14.10
CA ASN A 149 0.39 4.01 14.63
C ASN A 149 1.20 2.77 15.00
N VAL A 150 1.80 2.78 16.19
CA VAL A 150 2.59 1.65 16.71
C VAL A 150 1.75 0.38 16.82
N SER A 151 0.42 0.47 17.00
CA SER A 151 -0.44 -0.71 17.07
C SER A 151 -0.42 -1.52 15.76
N ALA A 152 -0.31 -0.86 14.61
CA ALA A 152 -0.20 -1.51 13.31
C ALA A 152 1.08 -2.35 13.18
N ALA A 153 2.16 -1.94 13.84
CA ALA A 153 3.45 -2.64 13.86
C ALA A 153 3.39 -4.01 14.55
N PHE A 154 2.38 -4.24 15.40
CA PHE A 154 2.17 -5.49 16.15
C PHE A 154 1.00 -6.32 15.60
N THR A 155 0.47 -5.99 14.43
CA THR A 155 -0.60 -6.78 13.80
C THR A 155 -0.11 -8.19 13.46
N GLY A 156 -0.61 -9.19 14.19
CA GLY A 156 -0.23 -10.60 14.01
C GLY A 156 1.13 -11.01 14.61
N VAL A 157 1.80 -10.14 15.37
CA VAL A 157 3.12 -10.41 15.98
C VAL A 157 3.06 -10.17 17.49
N LYS A 158 3.45 -11.17 18.30
CA LYS A 158 3.38 -11.11 19.78
C LYS A 158 4.59 -10.45 20.44
N ASN A 159 5.79 -10.67 19.88
CA ASN A 159 7.04 -10.19 20.44
C ASN A 159 7.60 -9.04 19.58
N TYR A 160 8.35 -8.13 20.20
CA TYR A 160 9.00 -7.05 19.46
C TYR A 160 10.19 -7.57 18.65
N PHE A 161 10.07 -7.54 17.33
CA PHE A 161 11.18 -7.77 16.40
C PHE A 161 11.41 -6.50 15.59
N PRO A 162 12.52 -5.77 15.80
CA PRO A 162 12.72 -4.44 15.20
C PRO A 162 12.50 -4.39 13.69
N ILE A 163 12.98 -5.41 12.97
CA ILE A 163 12.89 -5.48 11.51
C ILE A 163 11.44 -5.71 11.07
N ILE A 164 10.76 -6.71 11.65
CA ILE A 164 9.39 -7.08 11.25
C ILE A 164 8.42 -5.94 11.60
N ASN A 165 8.42 -5.50 12.85
CA ASN A 165 7.55 -4.44 13.32
C ASN A 165 7.82 -3.12 12.57
N GLY A 166 9.10 -2.83 12.29
CA GLY A 166 9.49 -1.67 11.47
C GLY A 166 8.92 -1.75 10.05
N THR A 167 9.01 -2.90 9.39
CA THR A 167 8.43 -3.09 8.04
C THR A 167 6.91 -2.98 8.04
N LEU A 168 6.20 -3.56 9.01
CA LEU A 168 4.75 -3.42 9.14
C LEU A 168 4.34 -1.97 9.34
N LEU A 169 5.07 -1.24 10.19
CA LEU A 169 4.82 0.18 10.43
C LEU A 169 5.03 0.99 9.15
N LEU A 170 6.12 0.75 8.43
CA LEU A 170 6.40 1.41 7.14
C LEU A 170 5.31 1.13 6.11
N VAL A 171 4.89 -0.13 5.97
CA VAL A 171 3.82 -0.52 5.04
C VAL A 171 2.50 0.15 5.42
N HIS A 172 2.14 0.19 6.70
CA HIS A 172 0.93 0.88 7.16
C HIS A 172 0.99 2.39 6.85
N THR A 173 2.09 3.05 7.23
CA THR A 173 2.24 4.51 7.11
C THR A 173 2.27 5.00 5.67
N PHE A 174 2.93 4.26 4.76
CA PHE A 174 3.05 4.64 3.35
C PHE A 174 2.11 3.88 2.41
N LEU A 175 1.09 3.22 2.96
CA LEU A 175 0.12 2.42 2.21
C LEU A 175 -0.56 3.25 1.10
N GLY A 176 -1.04 4.44 1.42
CA GLY A 176 -1.73 5.33 0.47
C GLY A 176 -0.84 5.77 -0.70
N PRO A 177 0.34 6.38 -0.46
CA PRO A 177 1.25 6.73 -1.55
C PRO A 177 1.67 5.52 -2.38
N ALA A 178 1.97 4.39 -1.74
CA ALA A 178 2.38 3.16 -2.41
C ALA A 178 1.30 2.63 -3.36
N THR A 179 0.02 2.74 -2.98
CA THR A 179 -1.09 2.29 -3.82
C THR A 179 -1.24 3.21 -5.02
N MET A 180 -1.29 4.52 -4.82
CA MET A 180 -1.42 5.50 -5.92
C MET A 180 -0.31 5.35 -6.95
N TRP A 181 0.94 5.19 -6.51
CA TRP A 181 2.06 4.94 -7.44
C TRP A 181 1.92 3.60 -8.17
N SER A 182 1.48 2.54 -7.50
CA SER A 182 1.29 1.23 -8.12
C SER A 182 0.23 1.26 -9.22
N TRP A 183 -0.87 2.00 -9.01
CA TRP A 183 -1.91 2.23 -10.01
C TRP A 183 -1.43 3.09 -11.17
N PHE A 184 -0.72 4.18 -10.87
CA PHE A 184 -0.13 5.04 -11.89
C PHE A 184 0.80 4.28 -12.85
N TYR A 185 1.75 3.51 -12.32
CA TYR A 185 2.68 2.75 -13.16
C TYR A 185 1.96 1.71 -14.00
N ARG A 186 0.89 1.08 -13.49
CA ARG A 186 0.07 0.15 -14.27
C ARG A 186 -0.60 0.83 -15.47
N ALA A 187 -1.06 2.06 -15.30
CA ALA A 187 -1.75 2.81 -16.35
C ALA A 187 -0.82 3.31 -17.48
N LEU A 188 0.50 3.15 -17.33
CA LEU A 188 1.50 3.56 -18.32
C LEU A 188 2.05 2.40 -19.14
N ASN A 189 2.31 2.67 -20.42
CA ASN A 189 3.07 1.79 -21.31
C ASN A 189 4.57 1.80 -20.99
N LYS A 190 5.32 0.78 -21.42
CA LYS A 190 6.78 0.66 -21.16
C LYS A 190 7.59 1.91 -21.58
N SER A 191 7.33 2.46 -22.76
CA SER A 191 7.98 3.68 -23.24
C SER A 191 7.65 4.90 -22.37
N GLN A 192 6.38 5.03 -21.98
CA GLN A 192 5.92 6.11 -21.11
C GLN A 192 6.51 6.00 -19.70
N ARG A 193 6.69 4.78 -19.16
CA ARG A 193 7.33 4.56 -17.86
C ARG A 193 8.77 5.03 -17.87
N MET A 194 9.54 4.66 -18.89
CA MET A 194 10.95 5.08 -19.02
C MET A 194 11.08 6.60 -19.10
N TYR A 195 10.14 7.26 -19.79
CA TYR A 195 10.07 8.72 -19.85
C TYR A 195 9.60 9.35 -18.53
N ALA A 196 8.68 8.72 -17.80
CA ALA A 196 8.14 9.24 -16.53
C ALA A 196 9.15 9.16 -15.37
N LEU A 197 10.01 8.14 -15.34
CA LEU A 197 11.00 7.92 -14.28
C LEU A 197 11.84 9.16 -13.94
N PRO A 198 12.53 9.83 -14.88
CA PRO A 198 13.34 11.01 -14.54
C PRO A 198 12.49 12.14 -13.96
N ILE A 199 11.28 12.38 -14.46
CA ILE A 199 10.37 13.42 -13.95
C ILE A 199 9.95 13.12 -12.52
N ILE A 200 9.60 11.87 -12.22
CA ILE A 200 9.25 11.41 -10.86
C ILE A 200 10.44 11.59 -9.92
N VAL A 201 11.64 11.17 -10.34
CA VAL A 201 12.88 11.35 -9.56
C VAL A 201 13.08 12.83 -9.24
N TRP A 202 12.94 13.71 -10.22
CA TRP A 202 13.07 15.16 -10.03
C TRP A 202 12.05 15.72 -9.02
N LEU A 203 10.77 15.33 -9.14
CA LEU A 203 9.70 15.76 -8.22
C LEU A 203 9.96 15.33 -6.78
N HIS A 204 10.64 14.20 -6.55
CA HIS A 204 10.96 13.70 -5.22
C HIS A 204 12.28 14.27 -4.67
N VAL A 205 13.30 14.45 -5.52
CA VAL A 205 14.64 14.92 -5.12
C VAL A 205 14.64 16.42 -4.80
N VAL A 206 13.93 17.26 -5.54
CA VAL A 206 13.92 18.72 -5.32
C VAL A 206 13.43 19.09 -3.92
N PRO A 207 12.26 18.60 -3.44
CA PRO A 207 11.83 18.84 -2.07
C PRO A 207 12.81 18.28 -1.04
N LEU A 208 13.42 17.12 -1.31
CA LEU A 208 14.35 16.49 -0.39
C LEU A 208 15.62 17.34 -0.20
N LEU A 209 16.18 17.86 -1.29
CA LEU A 209 17.31 18.78 -1.24
C LEU A 209 16.96 20.10 -0.55
N PHE A 210 15.76 20.62 -0.79
CA PHE A 210 15.27 21.80 -0.08
C PHE A 210 15.21 21.56 1.44
N TYR A 211 14.61 20.47 1.91
CA TYR A 211 14.58 20.19 3.35
C TYR A 211 15.96 19.86 3.91
N LEU A 212 16.85 19.22 3.14
CA LEU A 212 18.23 18.95 3.54
C LEU A 212 19.00 20.26 3.75
N THR A 213 18.90 21.22 2.81
CA THR A 213 19.55 22.54 2.91
C THR A 213 19.00 23.34 4.09
N VAL A 214 17.69 23.34 4.32
CA VAL A 214 17.07 23.99 5.49
C VAL A 214 17.55 23.38 6.80
N VAL A 215 17.55 22.04 6.92
CA VAL A 215 17.99 21.34 8.14
C VAL A 215 19.47 21.53 8.42
N THR A 216 20.30 21.58 7.37
CA THR A 216 21.75 21.81 7.52
C THR A 216 22.06 23.26 7.90
N TYR A 217 21.43 24.24 7.26
CA TYR A 217 21.65 25.67 7.55
C TYR A 217 21.11 26.08 8.93
N LEU A 218 19.94 25.59 9.32
CA LEU A 218 19.28 25.92 10.58
C LEU A 218 19.53 24.90 11.70
N ARG A 219 20.61 24.11 11.62
CA ARG A 219 20.91 23.01 12.57
C ARG A 219 20.96 23.46 14.05
N HIS A 220 21.35 24.70 14.30
CA HIS A 220 21.46 25.26 15.66
C HIS A 220 20.15 25.83 16.22
N HIS A 221 19.08 25.87 15.41
CA HIS A 221 17.79 26.36 15.83
C HIS A 221 16.97 25.24 16.51
N LEU A 222 16.42 25.52 17.70
CA LEU A 222 15.76 24.50 18.54
C LEU A 222 14.60 23.76 17.86
N PHE A 223 13.91 24.40 16.91
CA PHE A 223 12.78 23.79 16.19
C PHE A 223 13.18 22.85 15.03
N ILE A 224 14.47 22.80 14.67
CA ILE A 224 14.91 22.01 13.51
C ILE A 224 14.74 20.50 13.75
N TRP A 225 15.05 20.05 14.97
CA TRP A 225 15.04 18.63 15.33
C TRP A 225 13.64 18.08 15.61
N SER A 226 12.72 18.92 16.07
CA SER A 226 11.35 18.51 16.42
C SER A 226 10.35 18.65 15.27
N VAL A 227 10.55 19.61 14.36
CA VAL A 227 9.58 19.90 13.28
C VAL A 227 10.12 19.51 11.90
N PHE A 228 11.34 19.91 11.57
CA PHE A 228 11.89 19.76 10.22
C PHE A 228 12.56 18.40 9.99
N ALA A 229 13.29 17.88 10.98
CA ALA A 229 13.96 16.59 10.88
C ALA A 229 12.97 15.42 10.70
N PRO A 230 11.84 15.33 11.43
CA PRO A 230 10.81 14.32 11.15
C PRO A 230 10.28 14.42 9.73
N LYS A 231 9.95 15.63 9.26
CA LYS A 231 9.42 15.84 7.90
C LYS A 231 10.41 15.42 6.82
N LEU A 232 11.71 15.73 7.00
CA LEU A 232 12.77 15.26 6.12
C LEU A 232 12.86 13.72 6.11
N PHE A 233 12.72 13.08 7.26
CA PHE A 233 12.72 11.63 7.38
C PHE A 233 11.54 10.99 6.62
N TYR A 234 10.31 11.46 6.85
CA TYR A 234 9.12 10.97 6.11
C TYR A 234 9.31 11.12 4.60
N LEU A 235 9.82 12.28 4.18
CA LEU A 235 10.10 12.55 2.78
C LEU A 235 11.12 11.59 2.18
N ALA A 236 12.23 11.35 2.90
CA ALA A 236 13.26 10.42 2.46
C ALA A 236 12.71 8.99 2.33
N VAL A 237 11.93 8.54 3.32
CA VAL A 237 11.34 7.20 3.29
C VAL A 237 10.33 7.06 2.14
N GLU A 238 9.42 8.02 1.96
CA GLU A 238 8.47 8.00 0.83
C GLU A 238 9.19 7.96 -0.52
N ASN A 239 10.26 8.75 -0.67
CA ASN A 239 11.09 8.76 -1.87
C ASN A 239 11.71 7.38 -2.12
N THR A 240 12.27 6.73 -1.10
CA THR A 240 12.84 5.38 -1.24
C THR A 240 11.79 4.36 -1.65
N ILE A 241 10.58 4.42 -1.07
CA ILE A 241 9.48 3.51 -1.40
C ILE A 241 9.04 3.71 -2.85
N CYS A 242 8.86 4.96 -3.29
CA CYS A 242 8.47 5.29 -4.65
C CYS A 242 9.51 4.78 -5.67
N LEU A 243 10.81 5.00 -5.42
CA LEU A 243 11.89 4.55 -6.30
C LEU A 243 11.96 3.01 -6.37
N VAL A 244 11.86 2.32 -5.23
CA VAL A 244 11.86 0.86 -5.20
C VAL A 244 10.65 0.31 -5.96
N LEU A 245 9.45 0.86 -5.75
CA LEU A 245 8.26 0.48 -6.50
C LEU A 245 8.43 0.70 -8.00
N SER A 246 9.00 1.85 -8.41
CA SER A 246 9.24 2.18 -9.81
C SER A 246 10.18 1.18 -10.49
N MET A 247 11.23 0.76 -9.79
CA MET A 247 12.20 -0.24 -10.27
C MET A 247 11.54 -1.61 -10.38
N VAL A 248 10.85 -2.06 -9.32
CA VAL A 248 10.19 -3.38 -9.30
C VAL A 248 9.13 -3.48 -10.40
N VAL A 249 8.34 -2.43 -10.61
CA VAL A 249 7.28 -2.43 -11.63
C VAL A 249 7.86 -2.33 -13.04
N SER A 250 8.95 -1.60 -13.24
CA SER A 250 9.61 -1.46 -14.55
C SER A 250 10.36 -2.71 -14.98
N TYR A 251 10.96 -3.46 -14.03
CA TYR A 251 11.76 -4.65 -14.34
C TYR A 251 10.96 -5.97 -14.28
N SER A 252 9.99 -6.12 -13.36
CA SER A 252 9.51 -7.46 -12.99
C SER A 252 8.09 -7.80 -13.43
N VAL A 253 7.21 -6.83 -13.71
CA VAL A 253 5.74 -7.08 -13.72
C VAL A 253 5.08 -6.86 -15.08
N TYR A 254 5.69 -6.12 -16.00
CA TYR A 254 5.07 -5.80 -17.29
C TYR A 254 6.15 -5.78 -18.40
N PRO A 255 6.27 -6.83 -19.22
CA PRO A 255 7.17 -6.82 -20.37
C PRO A 255 6.81 -5.73 -21.39
#